data_AF-A0AAD9K450-F1
#
_entry.id   AF-A0AAD9K450-F1
#
_cell.length_a   1.000
_cell.length_b   1.000
_cell.length_c   1.000
_cell.angle_alpha   90.00
_cell.angle_beta   90.00
_cell.angle_gamma   90.00
#
_symmetry.space_group_name_H-M   'P 1'
#
loop_
_entity.id
_entity.type
_entity.pdbx_description
1 polymer ?
#
loop_
_entity_poly.entity_id
_entity_poly.type
_entity_poly.pdbx_seq_one_letter_code
_entity_poly.pdbx_strand_id
1 'polypeptide(L)'
;MLLGVLLSIWNLVFFKEYVRIICDFLPQLVFLLSIFGYLCSLIIVKWIAFSNPDCSPNILIGFINMFLFKYDNNEICSNRTWYPGQTVSQTMLIIIALLCALWMLLSKPLIIHIQNRKLIVNLQVVHVQISDRRNTQHSLESDDLSDIMVDTDDVPIVPPDNSQAEQVSFGELFIHQAIHTIEYCLGCVSHTASYLRLWALSLAHSQLSEVLWQMVMQRGIKIEGYLGAPMLFLVIIPFAFLTVTILLLMEGLSAFLHTLRLHWVEFQSKFYKGEGIPFQPFSFKEILEKGFE
;
A
#
# COMPACT_ATOMS: atom_id res chain seq x y z
N MET A 1 -6.37 5.19 2.08
CA MET A 1 -5.40 4.12 2.40
C MET A 1 -6.06 2.75 2.59
N LEU A 2 -7.00 2.57 3.53
CA LEU A 2 -7.69 1.29 3.78
C LEU A 2 -8.42 0.75 2.53
N LEU A 3 -9.14 1.62 1.82
CA LEU A 3 -9.79 1.27 0.55
C LEU A 3 -8.83 0.68 -0.49
N GLY A 4 -7.62 1.25 -0.63
CA GLY A 4 -6.62 0.73 -1.57
C GLY A 4 -6.14 -0.69 -1.21
N VAL A 5 -6.04 -0.99 0.09
CA VAL A 5 -5.73 -2.35 0.56
C VAL A 5 -6.90 -3.29 0.29
N LEU A 6 -8.15 -2.86 0.51
CA LEU A 6 -9.34 -3.65 0.18
C LEU A 6 -9.46 -3.96 -1.31
N LEU A 7 -9.12 -3.01 -2.19
CA LEU A 7 -9.10 -3.24 -3.65
C LEU A 7 -8.09 -4.30 -4.06
N SER A 8 -6.99 -4.44 -3.31
CA SER A 8 -6.01 -5.51 -3.53
C SER A 8 -6.62 -6.91 -3.36
N ILE A 9 -7.63 -7.08 -2.50
CA ILE A 9 -8.37 -8.36 -2.37
C ILE A 9 -9.01 -8.74 -3.69
N TRP A 10 -9.69 -7.80 -4.34
CA TRP A 10 -10.42 -8.09 -5.56
C TRP A 10 -9.48 -8.59 -6.65
N ASN A 11 -8.28 -8.00 -6.71
CA ASN A 11 -7.21 -8.44 -7.59
C ASN A 11 -6.76 -9.88 -7.28
N LEU A 12 -6.50 -10.18 -6.01
CA LEU A 12 -6.06 -11.51 -5.57
C LEU A 12 -7.14 -12.60 -5.76
N VAL A 13 -8.41 -12.24 -5.60
CA VAL A 13 -9.55 -13.14 -5.85
C VAL A 13 -9.71 -13.42 -7.33
N PHE A 14 -9.55 -12.41 -8.19
CA PHE A 14 -9.62 -12.57 -9.64
C PHE A 14 -8.54 -13.54 -10.17
N PHE A 15 -7.31 -13.41 -9.67
CA PHE A 15 -6.19 -14.29 -10.04
C PHE A 15 -6.17 -15.65 -9.30
N LYS A 16 -7.13 -15.92 -8.40
CA LYS A 16 -7.28 -17.17 -7.62
C LYS A 16 -6.06 -17.57 -6.78
N GLU A 17 -5.31 -16.60 -6.27
CA GLU A 17 -4.09 -16.85 -5.49
C GLU A 17 -4.36 -16.82 -3.98
N TYR A 18 -5.13 -17.79 -3.48
CA TYR A 18 -5.61 -17.84 -2.09
C TYR A 18 -4.51 -17.79 -1.03
N VAL A 19 -3.33 -18.32 -1.33
CA VAL A 19 -2.17 -18.29 -0.42
C VAL A 19 -1.74 -16.84 -0.13
N ARG A 20 -1.70 -15.98 -1.15
CA ARG A 20 -1.33 -14.55 -0.97
C ARG A 20 -2.37 -13.76 -0.19
N ILE A 21 -3.64 -14.18 -0.22
CA ILE A 21 -4.72 -13.56 0.57
C ILE A 21 -4.46 -13.74 2.07
N ILE A 22 -4.13 -14.97 2.50
CA ILE A 22 -3.86 -15.28 3.90
C ILE A 22 -2.49 -14.73 4.35
N CYS A 23 -1.49 -14.76 3.47
CA CYS A 23 -0.11 -14.45 3.86
C CYS A 23 0.26 -12.97 3.77
N ASP A 24 -0.25 -12.26 2.76
CA ASP A 24 0.10 -10.85 2.52
C ASP A 24 -1.08 -9.93 2.90
N PHE A 25 -2.28 -10.17 2.37
CA PHE A 25 -3.41 -9.24 2.56
C PHE A 25 -3.94 -9.19 4.00
N LEU A 26 -4.20 -10.34 4.63
CA LEU A 26 -4.82 -10.39 5.96
C LEU A 26 -3.93 -9.72 7.04
N PRO A 27 -2.63 -10.02 7.14
CA PRO A 27 -1.75 -9.35 8.11
C PRO A 27 -1.59 -7.86 7.82
N GLN A 28 -1.52 -7.46 6.54
CA GLN A 28 -1.46 -6.06 6.14
C GLN A 28 -2.68 -5.27 6.61
N LEU A 29 -3.89 -5.81 6.42
CA LEU A 29 -5.13 -5.19 6.86
C LEU A 29 -5.20 -5.08 8.39
N VAL A 30 -4.93 -6.18 9.10
CA VAL A 30 -5.01 -6.23 10.56
C VAL A 30 -4.00 -5.28 11.19
N PHE A 31 -2.77 -5.24 10.68
CA PHE A 31 -1.73 -4.30 11.13
C PHE A 31 -2.18 -2.84 10.95
N LEU A 32 -2.68 -2.49 9.76
CA LEU A 32 -3.13 -1.13 9.44
C LEU A 32 -4.30 -0.70 10.36
N LEU A 33 -5.29 -1.59 10.55
CA LEU A 33 -6.46 -1.30 11.38
C LEU A 33 -6.08 -1.19 12.87
N SER A 34 -5.16 -2.03 13.34
CA SER A 34 -4.73 -2.03 14.74
C SER A 34 -4.01 -0.73 15.13
N ILE A 35 -3.15 -0.18 14.28
CA ILE A 35 -2.44 1.07 14.61
C ILE A 35 -3.26 2.30 14.23
N PHE A 36 -3.55 2.45 12.93
CA PHE A 36 -4.13 3.69 12.40
C PHE A 36 -5.66 3.70 12.46
N GLY A 37 -6.30 2.53 12.39
CA GLY A 37 -7.74 2.42 12.66
C GLY A 37 -8.06 2.83 14.09
N TYR A 38 -7.27 2.38 15.06
CA TYR A 38 -7.40 2.81 16.46
C TYR A 38 -7.20 4.32 16.65
N LEU A 39 -6.18 4.91 16.01
CA LEU A 39 -5.96 6.36 16.03
C LEU A 39 -7.19 7.13 15.51
N CYS A 40 -7.78 6.69 14.40
CA CYS A 40 -8.99 7.30 13.85
C CYS A 40 -10.18 7.16 14.81
N SER A 41 -10.37 5.99 15.42
CA SER A 41 -11.40 5.76 16.43
C SER A 41 -11.24 6.69 17.64
N LEU A 42 -10.00 6.94 18.11
CA LEU A 42 -9.75 7.90 19.19
C LEU A 42 -10.13 9.34 18.82
N ILE A 43 -9.90 9.76 17.58
CA ILE A 43 -10.33 11.09 17.10
C ILE A 43 -11.85 11.20 17.16
N ILE A 44 -12.56 10.18 16.68
CA ILE A 44 -14.03 10.15 16.71
C ILE A 44 -14.55 10.15 18.15
N VAL A 45 -13.97 9.33 19.04
CA VAL A 45 -14.33 9.29 20.46
C VAL A 45 -14.08 10.65 21.13
N LYS A 46 -12.96 11.32 20.81
CA LYS A 46 -12.67 12.66 21.33
C LYS A 46 -13.75 13.66 20.94
N TRP A 47 -14.17 13.66 19.67
CA TRP A 47 -15.22 14.56 19.17
C TRP A 47 -16.58 14.31 19.83
N ILE A 48 -16.91 13.07 20.20
CA ILE A 48 -18.21 12.72 20.77
C ILE A 48 -18.23 12.89 22.30
N ALA A 49 -17.17 12.47 23.00
CA ALA A 49 -17.21 12.27 24.45
C ALA A 49 -16.64 13.43 25.28
N PHE A 50 -15.91 14.37 24.66
CA PHE A 50 -15.21 15.44 25.38
C PHE A 50 -15.64 16.82 24.85
N SER A 51 -16.68 17.40 25.48
CA SER A 51 -17.14 18.76 25.22
C SER A 51 -16.52 19.82 26.14
N ASN A 52 -15.87 19.41 27.25
CA ASN A 52 -15.31 20.33 28.24
C ASN A 52 -13.81 20.60 27.96
N PRO A 53 -13.38 21.87 27.83
CA PRO A 53 -12.02 22.23 27.42
C PRO A 53 -10.95 22.00 28.50
N ASP A 54 -11.31 22.00 29.79
CA ASP A 54 -10.35 22.03 30.89
C ASP A 54 -9.63 20.69 31.15
N CYS A 55 -10.12 19.59 30.56
CA CYS A 55 -9.63 18.25 30.86
C CYS A 55 -9.72 17.31 29.64
N SER A 56 -9.24 17.79 28.48
CA SER A 56 -9.15 16.97 27.26
C SER A 56 -7.75 16.35 27.14
N PRO A 57 -7.61 15.02 27.23
CA PRO A 57 -6.33 14.37 26.98
C PRO A 57 -5.80 14.63 25.56
N ASN A 58 -4.48 14.74 25.45
CA ASN A 58 -3.81 14.94 24.16
C ASN A 58 -3.67 13.57 23.45
N ILE A 59 -4.24 13.45 22.25
CA ILE A 59 -4.24 12.20 21.48
C ILE A 59 -2.82 11.78 21.10
N LEU A 60 -1.95 12.74 20.78
CA LEU A 60 -0.61 12.46 20.30
C LEU A 60 0.25 11.80 21.40
N ILE A 61 0.26 12.36 22.61
CA ILE A 61 1.00 11.75 23.73
C ILE A 61 0.40 10.41 24.14
N GLY A 62 -0.93 10.28 24.12
CA GLY A 62 -1.60 9.00 24.37
C GLY A 62 -1.24 7.91 23.33
N PHE A 63 -1.06 8.31 22.06
CA PHE A 63 -0.62 7.42 20.99
C PHE A 63 0.86 7.05 21.10
N ILE A 64 1.74 7.97 21.49
CA ILE A 64 3.16 7.68 21.76
C ILE A 64 3.30 6.74 22.96
N ASN A 65 2.58 7.04 24.04
CA ASN A 65 2.58 6.26 25.28
C ASN A 65 2.07 4.84 25.08
N MET A 66 1.17 4.62 24.12
CA MET A 66 0.73 3.30 23.66
C MET A 66 1.95 2.47 23.23
N PHE A 67 2.76 2.97 22.29
CA PHE A 67 3.95 2.26 21.79
C PHE A 67 5.07 2.12 22.83
N LEU A 68 5.17 3.08 23.76
CA LEU A 68 6.19 3.08 24.81
C LEU A 68 5.78 2.27 26.05
N PHE A 69 4.56 1.72 26.10
CA PHE A 69 3.97 1.05 27.26
C PHE A 69 4.05 1.86 28.57
N LYS A 70 3.98 3.20 28.46
CA LYS A 70 4.01 4.12 29.61
C LYS A 70 2.63 4.69 29.85
N TYR A 71 1.94 4.17 30.86
CA TYR A 71 0.63 4.66 31.28
C TYR A 71 0.79 5.45 32.59
N ASP A 72 1.27 6.68 32.47
CA ASP A 72 1.49 7.53 33.64
C ASP A 72 0.15 8.08 34.17
N ASN A 73 -0.15 7.77 35.42
CA ASN A 73 -1.38 8.16 36.12
C ASN A 73 -1.24 9.51 36.84
N ASN A 74 -0.10 10.19 36.71
CA ASN A 74 0.30 11.27 37.63
C ASN A 74 -0.08 12.70 37.18
N GLU A 75 -0.84 12.87 36.11
CA GLU A 75 -1.39 14.18 35.74
C GLU A 75 -2.81 14.34 36.29
N ILE A 76 -3.11 15.52 36.85
CA ILE A 76 -4.37 15.90 37.54
C ILE A 76 -5.64 15.68 36.68
N CYS A 77 -5.47 15.52 35.36
CA CYS A 77 -6.51 15.23 34.37
C CYS A 77 -6.33 13.92 33.58
N SER A 78 -5.25 13.16 33.82
CA SER A 78 -4.89 11.91 33.11
C SER A 78 -5.69 10.69 33.60
N ASN A 79 -6.39 10.80 34.73
CA ASN A 79 -7.16 9.70 35.29
C ASN A 79 -8.48 9.41 34.52
N ARG A 80 -8.82 10.24 33.52
CA ARG A 80 -9.95 9.98 32.63
C ARG A 80 -9.48 9.12 31.45
N THR A 81 -9.52 7.81 31.65
CA THR A 81 -9.40 6.84 30.57
C THR A 81 -10.43 7.13 29.48
N TRP A 82 -10.04 7.01 28.20
CA TRP A 82 -10.93 7.29 27.06
C TRP A 82 -12.20 6.42 27.09
N TYR A 83 -12.03 5.21 27.61
CA TYR A 83 -13.06 4.20 27.83
C TYR A 83 -12.57 3.22 28.91
N PRO A 84 -13.47 2.52 29.61
CA PRO A 84 -13.08 1.52 30.59
C PRO A 84 -12.24 0.40 29.93
N GLY A 85 -11.07 0.09 30.49
CA GLY A 85 -10.19 -0.97 29.98
C GLY A 85 -9.16 -0.55 28.92
N GLN A 86 -8.91 0.76 28.75
CA GLN A 86 -7.99 1.33 27.76
C GLN A 86 -6.59 0.67 27.71
N THR A 87 -5.99 0.39 28.86
CA THR A 87 -4.63 -0.18 28.92
C THR A 87 -4.59 -1.61 28.36
N VAL A 88 -5.64 -2.39 28.58
CA VAL A 88 -5.76 -3.77 28.11
C VAL A 88 -5.90 -3.81 26.60
N SER A 89 -6.82 -3.03 26.04
CA SER A 89 -7.04 -2.95 24.60
C SER A 89 -5.83 -2.39 23.85
N GLN A 90 -5.16 -1.35 24.37
CA GLN A 90 -3.95 -0.78 23.77
C GLN A 90 -2.80 -1.78 23.71
N THR A 91 -2.58 -2.51 24.81
CA THR A 91 -1.54 -3.55 24.88
C THR A 91 -1.86 -4.71 23.93
N MET A 92 -3.12 -5.17 23.90
CA MET A 92 -3.56 -6.23 22.98
C MET A 92 -3.39 -5.83 21.51
N LEU A 93 -3.75 -4.60 21.13
CA LEU A 93 -3.58 -4.10 19.76
C LEU A 93 -2.11 -4.10 19.31
N ILE A 94 -1.18 -3.72 20.20
CA ILE A 94 0.25 -3.74 19.87
C ILE A 94 0.75 -5.18 19.72
N ILE A 95 0.35 -6.09 20.60
CA ILE A 95 0.74 -7.50 20.50
C ILE A 95 0.23 -8.10 19.18
N ILE A 96 -1.01 -7.81 18.81
CA ILE A 96 -1.59 -8.23 17.52
C ILE A 96 -0.80 -7.64 16.35
N ALA A 97 -0.44 -6.35 16.41
CA ALA A 97 0.34 -5.70 15.36
C ALA A 97 1.74 -6.32 15.20
N LEU A 98 2.43 -6.62 16.30
CA LEU A 98 3.73 -7.30 16.29
C LEU A 98 3.64 -8.72 15.74
N LEU A 99 2.62 -9.48 16.15
CA LEU A 99 2.38 -10.83 15.67
C LEU A 99 2.06 -10.83 14.17
N CYS A 100 1.31 -9.85 13.67
CA CYS A 100 1.05 -9.68 12.24
C CYS A 100 2.31 -9.37 11.44
N ALA A 101 3.20 -8.52 11.95
CA ALA A 101 4.48 -8.24 11.29
C ALA A 101 5.35 -9.51 11.19
N LEU A 102 5.38 -10.31 12.25
CA LEU A 102 6.10 -11.59 12.26
C LEU A 102 5.44 -12.64 11.34
N TRP A 103 4.11 -12.66 11.30
CA TRP A 103 3.33 -13.51 10.40
C TRP A 103 3.68 -13.22 8.95
N MET A 104 3.69 -11.96 8.53
CA MET A 104 3.99 -11.57 7.15
C MET A 104 5.43 -11.95 6.74
N LEU A 105 6.39 -11.81 7.65
CA LEU A 105 7.78 -12.17 7.40
C LEU A 105 8.00 -13.67 7.20
N LEU A 106 7.30 -14.51 7.98
CA LEU A 106 7.50 -15.97 7.96
C LEU A 106 6.57 -16.70 6.98
N SER A 107 5.34 -16.22 6.76
CA SER A 107 4.30 -16.97 6.04
C SER A 107 4.74 -17.40 4.64
N LYS A 108 5.17 -16.44 3.82
CA LYS A 108 5.46 -16.66 2.40
C LYS A 108 6.70 -17.52 2.15
N PRO A 109 7.87 -17.27 2.78
CA PRO A 109 9.05 -18.10 2.57
C PRO A 109 8.83 -19.54 3.06
N LEU A 110 8.12 -19.74 4.17
CA LEU A 110 7.84 -21.08 4.69
C LEU A 110 6.91 -21.87 3.77
N ILE A 111 5.85 -21.27 3.25
CA ILE A 111 4.88 -21.97 2.39
C ILE A 111 5.52 -22.35 1.05
N ILE A 112 6.28 -21.45 0.43
CA ILE A 112 6.99 -21.72 -0.83
C ILE A 112 8.05 -22.81 -0.63
N HIS A 113 8.79 -22.78 0.48
CA HIS A 113 9.77 -23.82 0.78
C HIS A 113 9.11 -25.20 0.99
N ILE A 114 7.96 -25.26 1.66
CA ILE A 114 7.18 -26.50 1.82
C ILE A 114 6.63 -26.98 0.47
N GLN A 115 6.18 -26.08 -0.39
CA GLN A 115 5.64 -26.41 -1.72
C GLN A 115 6.74 -26.95 -2.65
N ASN A 116 7.91 -26.30 -2.68
CA ASN A 116 9.06 -26.74 -3.47
C ASN A 116 9.54 -28.13 -3.03
N ARG A 117 9.58 -28.40 -1.71
CA ARG A 117 9.94 -29.73 -1.19
C ARG A 117 8.95 -30.82 -1.62
N LYS A 118 7.65 -30.54 -1.61
CA LYS A 118 6.62 -31.50 -2.09
C LYS A 118 6.73 -31.76 -3.59
N LEU A 119 7.05 -30.72 -4.37
CA LEU A 119 7.20 -30.82 -5.82
C LEU A 119 8.41 -31.71 -6.18
N ILE A 120 9.54 -31.54 -5.50
CA ILE A 120 10.75 -32.36 -5.69
C ILE A 120 10.50 -33.82 -5.31
N VAL A 121 9.83 -34.08 -4.17
CA VAL A 121 9.51 -35.45 -3.73
C VAL A 121 8.58 -36.14 -4.73
N ASN A 122 7.53 -35.46 -5.20
CA ASN A 122 6.63 -36.03 -6.20
C ASN A 122 7.35 -36.31 -7.53
N LEU A 123 8.25 -35.42 -7.96
CA LEU A 123 9.05 -35.62 -9.16
C LEU A 123 9.97 -36.85 -9.04
N GLN A 124 10.60 -37.07 -7.87
CA GLN A 124 11.42 -38.26 -7.61
C GLN A 124 10.59 -39.55 -7.63
N VAL A 125 9.39 -39.56 -7.06
CA VAL A 125 8.51 -40.74 -7.06
C VAL A 125 8.11 -41.12 -8.49
N VAL A 126 7.79 -40.14 -9.35
CA VAL A 126 7.49 -40.40 -10.77
C VAL A 126 8.70 -40.99 -11.50
N HIS A 127 9.91 -40.49 -11.22
CA HIS A 127 11.13 -41.00 -11.85
C HIS A 127 11.41 -42.47 -11.47
N VAL A 128 11.18 -42.86 -10.22
CA VAL A 128 11.32 -44.26 -9.77
C VAL A 128 10.30 -45.17 -10.44
N GLN A 129 9.04 -44.74 -10.58
CA GLN A 129 8.00 -45.53 -11.23
C GLN A 129 8.26 -45.78 -12.74
N ILE A 130 8.85 -44.80 -13.43
CA ILE A 130 9.22 -44.94 -14.85
C ILE A 130 10.37 -45.93 -15.02
N SER A 131 11.36 -45.88 -14.12
CA SER A 131 12.51 -46.80 -14.13
C SER A 131 12.11 -48.25 -13.82
N ASP A 132 11.20 -48.48 -12.86
CA ASP A 132 10.69 -49.83 -12.57
C ASP A 132 9.88 -50.41 -13.74
N ARG A 133 9.10 -49.59 -14.45
CA ARG A 133 8.37 -50.03 -15.65
C ARG A 133 9.30 -50.48 -16.77
N ARG A 134 10.44 -49.80 -16.99
CA ARG A 134 11.46 -50.24 -17.95
C ARG A 134 12.07 -51.59 -17.58
N ASN A 135 12.42 -51.80 -16.31
CA ASN A 135 12.98 -53.07 -15.86
C ASN A 135 12.00 -54.25 -15.96
N THR A 136 10.70 -53.99 -15.75
CA THR A 136 9.66 -55.02 -15.82
C THR A 136 9.32 -55.40 -17.27
N GLN A 137 9.43 -54.48 -18.23
CA GLN A 137 9.28 -54.81 -19.65
C GLN A 137 10.44 -55.66 -20.18
N HIS A 138 11.67 -55.43 -19.68
CA HIS A 138 12.85 -56.18 -20.12
C HIS A 138 12.88 -57.64 -19.62
N SER A 139 11.96 -58.04 -18.75
CA SER A 139 11.88 -59.39 -18.15
C SER A 139 10.75 -60.26 -18.71
N LEU A 140 10.01 -59.80 -19.73
CA LEU A 140 8.88 -60.53 -20.33
C LEU A 140 9.03 -60.89 -21.82
N GLU A 141 10.14 -60.53 -22.47
CA GLU A 141 10.46 -60.97 -23.83
C GLU A 141 11.76 -61.75 -23.84
N SER A 142 11.65 -63.03 -23.47
CA SER A 142 12.62 -64.06 -23.84
C SER A 142 11.83 -65.21 -24.48
N ASP A 143 11.50 -65.07 -25.76
CA ASP A 143 11.46 -66.18 -26.72
C ASP A 143 11.27 -65.64 -28.15
N ASP A 144 12.22 -66.03 -29.01
CA ASP A 144 12.25 -66.06 -30.48
C ASP A 144 12.34 -64.76 -31.35
N LEU A 145 13.59 -64.54 -31.79
CA LEU A 145 14.06 -64.37 -33.18
C LEU A 145 13.95 -63.00 -33.92
N SER A 146 15.14 -62.54 -34.31
CA SER A 146 15.55 -61.67 -35.45
C SER A 146 15.62 -60.15 -35.26
N ASP A 147 16.87 -59.67 -35.13
CA ASP A 147 17.47 -58.52 -35.81
C ASP A 147 16.57 -57.32 -36.15
N ILE A 148 16.45 -56.41 -35.19
CA ILE A 148 16.51 -54.97 -35.48
C ILE A 148 17.34 -54.33 -34.36
N MET A 149 18.64 -54.11 -34.61
CA MET A 149 19.46 -53.20 -33.81
C MET A 149 18.88 -51.79 -34.01
N VAL A 150 18.01 -51.35 -33.11
CA VAL A 150 17.79 -49.92 -32.87
C VAL A 150 18.83 -49.52 -31.84
N ASP A 151 19.82 -48.80 -32.34
CA ASP A 151 20.91 -48.20 -31.60
C ASP A 151 20.38 -47.54 -30.31
N THR A 152 20.93 -47.97 -29.18
CA THR A 152 20.55 -47.45 -27.85
C THR A 152 21.57 -46.44 -27.35
N ASP A 153 22.23 -45.74 -28.27
CA ASP A 153 23.08 -44.60 -27.97
C ASP A 153 22.37 -43.32 -28.42
N ASP A 154 22.36 -42.31 -27.53
CA ASP A 154 21.84 -40.95 -27.74
C ASP A 154 20.31 -40.74 -27.64
N VAL A 155 19.72 -41.07 -26.49
CA VAL A 155 18.82 -40.07 -25.89
C VAL A 155 19.69 -39.25 -24.95
N PRO A 156 20.01 -37.98 -25.27
CA PRO A 156 20.74 -37.13 -24.36
C PRO A 156 20.00 -37.17 -23.03
N ILE A 157 20.71 -37.59 -21.99
CA ILE A 157 20.48 -37.04 -20.66
C ILE A 157 20.60 -35.54 -20.92
N VAL A 158 19.47 -34.86 -21.12
CA VAL A 158 19.42 -33.43 -20.91
C VAL A 158 19.52 -33.35 -19.39
N PRO A 159 20.72 -33.09 -18.79
CA PRO A 159 20.70 -32.54 -17.44
C PRO A 159 19.73 -31.36 -17.52
N PRO A 160 18.88 -31.14 -16.50
CA PRO A 160 17.94 -30.02 -16.54
C PRO A 160 18.72 -28.83 -17.06
N ASP A 161 18.31 -28.39 -18.26
CA ASP A 161 19.00 -27.36 -19.00
C ASP A 161 19.24 -26.22 -18.03
N ASN A 162 20.43 -25.64 -18.10
CA ASN A 162 20.97 -24.69 -17.14
C ASN A 162 20.28 -23.32 -17.27
N SER A 163 19.00 -23.34 -17.61
CA SER A 163 18.08 -22.24 -17.86
C SER A 163 17.02 -22.24 -16.74
N GLN A 164 17.44 -21.68 -15.60
CA GLN A 164 16.57 -21.03 -14.61
C GLN A 164 15.63 -21.89 -13.76
N ALA A 165 15.98 -23.16 -13.48
CA ALA A 165 15.58 -23.76 -12.21
C ALA A 165 16.61 -23.38 -11.12
N GLU A 166 16.93 -22.09 -11.03
CA GLU A 166 17.60 -21.57 -9.84
C GLU A 166 16.65 -21.88 -8.69
N GLN A 167 17.01 -22.85 -7.84
CA GLN A 167 16.34 -23.02 -6.57
C GLN A 167 16.56 -21.72 -5.82
N VAL A 168 15.65 -20.75 -6.02
CA VAL A 168 15.69 -19.45 -5.36
C VAL A 168 16.01 -19.73 -3.92
N SER A 169 17.21 -19.30 -3.51
CA SER A 169 17.76 -19.74 -2.24
C SER A 169 16.75 -19.35 -1.17
N PHE A 170 16.48 -20.23 -0.21
CA PHE A 170 15.58 -19.89 0.90
C PHE A 170 15.99 -18.56 1.54
N GLY A 171 17.30 -18.26 1.55
CA GLY A 171 17.86 -16.97 1.95
C GLY A 171 17.40 -15.79 1.08
N GLU A 172 17.40 -15.91 -0.24
CA GLU A 172 16.96 -14.84 -1.16
C GLU A 172 15.47 -14.57 -1.04
N LEU A 173 14.66 -15.62 -0.92
CA LEU A 173 13.21 -15.50 -0.69
C LEU A 173 12.91 -14.85 0.67
N PHE A 174 13.69 -15.21 1.70
CA PHE A 174 13.59 -14.60 3.02
C PHE A 174 13.99 -13.12 2.99
N ILE A 175 15.10 -12.76 2.32
CA ILE A 175 15.56 -11.38 2.18
C ILE A 175 14.50 -10.53 1.45
N HIS A 176 13.98 -11.02 0.32
CA HIS A 176 12.96 -10.29 -0.44
C HIS A 176 11.68 -10.07 0.40
N GLN A 177 11.21 -11.09 1.11
CA GLN A 177 10.04 -10.95 1.98
C GLN A 177 10.31 -10.03 3.19
N ALA A 178 11.51 -10.06 3.76
CA ALA A 178 11.90 -9.16 4.84
C ALA A 178 11.89 -7.70 4.38
N ILE A 179 12.44 -7.40 3.19
CA ILE A 179 12.38 -6.06 2.59
C ILE A 179 10.94 -5.63 2.38
N HIS A 180 10.10 -6.46 1.77
CA HIS A 180 8.69 -6.16 1.57
C HIS A 180 7.95 -5.89 2.90
N THR A 181 8.29 -6.63 3.95
CA THR A 181 7.71 -6.44 5.29
C THR A 181 8.12 -5.10 5.90
N ILE A 182 9.41 -4.75 5.83
CA ILE A 182 9.94 -3.49 6.36
C ILE A 182 9.38 -2.30 5.58
N GLU A 183 9.40 -2.39 4.25
CA GLU A 183 8.84 -1.37 3.35
C GLU A 183 7.37 -1.15 3.62
N TYR A 184 6.57 -2.22 3.81
CA TYR A 184 5.17 -2.09 4.14
C TYR A 184 4.95 -1.42 5.51
N CYS A 185 5.65 -1.88 6.55
CA CYS A 185 5.50 -1.35 7.91
C CYS A 185 5.89 0.14 7.98
N LEU A 186 7.06 0.51 7.44
CA LEU A 186 7.53 1.89 7.41
C LEU A 186 6.71 2.75 6.44
N GLY A 187 6.34 2.19 5.29
CA GLY A 187 5.48 2.82 4.29
C GLY A 187 4.10 3.15 4.84
N CYS A 188 3.50 2.27 5.65
CA CYS A 188 2.21 2.55 6.27
C CYS A 188 2.25 3.77 7.19
N VAL A 189 3.32 3.92 7.97
CA VAL A 189 3.52 5.08 8.85
C VAL A 189 3.78 6.34 8.03
N SER A 190 4.70 6.25 7.08
CA SER A 190 5.09 7.37 6.21
C SER A 190 3.92 7.89 5.37
N HIS A 191 3.17 6.99 4.72
CA HIS A 191 2.00 7.37 3.93
C HIS A 191 0.93 8.02 4.79
N THR A 192 0.66 7.52 5.99
CA THR A 192 -0.32 8.14 6.89
C THR A 192 0.11 9.55 7.30
N ALA A 193 1.38 9.76 7.65
CA ALA A 193 1.92 11.08 7.94
C ALA A 193 1.87 12.02 6.71
N SER A 194 2.12 11.50 5.50
CA SER A 194 2.06 12.25 4.24
C SER A 194 0.67 12.87 3.99
N TYR A 195 -0.41 12.26 4.48
CA TYR A 195 -1.76 12.84 4.36
C TYR A 195 -1.94 14.16 5.15
N LEU A 196 -1.07 14.48 6.11
CA LEU A 196 -1.05 15.79 6.79
C LEU A 196 -0.87 16.94 5.79
N ARG A 197 -0.30 16.66 4.61
CA ARG A 197 -0.20 17.61 3.51
C ARG A 197 -1.53 18.23 3.11
N LEU A 198 -2.63 17.46 3.13
CA LEU A 198 -3.96 17.98 2.80
C LEU A 198 -4.38 19.08 3.77
N TRP A 199 -4.11 18.88 5.07
CA TRP A 199 -4.36 19.89 6.08
C TRP A 199 -3.45 21.12 5.89
N ALA A 200 -2.14 20.91 5.69
CA ALA A 200 -1.20 22.02 5.52
C ALA A 200 -1.54 22.90 4.31
N LEU A 201 -1.91 22.29 3.19
CA LEU A 201 -2.33 22.99 1.98
C LEU A 201 -3.66 23.73 2.19
N SER A 202 -4.64 23.10 2.86
CA SER A 202 -5.90 23.77 3.20
C SER A 202 -5.69 24.96 4.14
N LEU A 203 -4.76 24.85 5.09
CA LEU A 203 -4.41 25.94 6.00
C LEU A 203 -3.74 27.08 5.21
N ALA A 204 -2.76 26.77 4.37
CA ALA A 204 -2.10 27.78 3.53
C ALA A 204 -3.09 28.54 2.64
N HIS A 205 -3.99 27.82 1.97
CA HIS A 205 -5.03 28.41 1.14
C HIS A 205 -5.96 29.35 1.93
N SER A 206 -6.42 28.90 3.11
CA SER A 206 -7.26 29.72 3.99
C SER A 206 -6.53 30.98 4.47
N GLN A 207 -5.24 30.88 4.82
CA GLN A 207 -4.46 32.02 5.29
C GLN A 207 -4.14 33.00 4.17
N LEU A 208 -3.80 32.51 2.97
CA LEU A 208 -3.54 33.36 1.81
C LEU A 208 -4.80 34.10 1.39
N SER A 209 -5.96 33.44 1.40
CA SER A 209 -7.25 34.08 1.12
C SER A 209 -7.59 35.16 2.14
N GLU A 210 -7.37 34.92 3.42
CA GLU A 210 -7.61 35.90 4.49
C GLU A 210 -6.70 37.13 4.33
N VAL A 211 -5.41 36.92 4.06
CA VAL A 211 -4.45 38.03 3.85
C VAL A 211 -4.82 38.86 2.63
N LEU A 212 -5.22 38.21 1.52
CA LEU A 212 -5.64 38.91 0.31
C LEU A 212 -6.90 39.76 0.59
N TRP A 213 -7.87 39.21 1.32
CA TRP A 213 -9.07 39.94 1.75
C TRP A 213 -8.74 41.15 2.63
N GLN A 214 -7.89 40.99 3.64
CA GLN A 214 -7.51 42.06 4.56
C GLN A 214 -6.69 43.16 3.90
N MET A 215 -5.77 42.80 2.98
CA MET A 215 -4.87 43.76 2.35
C MET A 215 -5.52 44.54 1.21
N VAL A 216 -6.41 43.92 0.43
CA VAL A 216 -7.02 44.54 -0.76
C VAL A 216 -8.44 45.02 -0.49
N MET A 217 -9.35 44.12 -0.09
CA MET A 217 -10.78 44.46 0.06
C MET A 217 -11.08 45.28 1.30
N GLN A 218 -10.56 44.91 2.47
CA GLN A 218 -10.80 45.69 3.69
C GLN A 218 -10.22 47.11 3.58
N ARG A 219 -9.09 47.31 2.90
CA ARG A 219 -8.54 48.66 2.67
C ARG A 219 -9.39 49.46 1.68
N GLY A 220 -9.92 48.82 0.63
CA GLY A 220 -10.84 49.45 -0.32
C GLY A 220 -12.16 49.89 0.31
N ILE A 221 -12.69 49.12 1.26
CA ILE A 221 -13.98 49.40 1.94
C ILE A 221 -13.86 50.56 2.95
N LYS A 222 -12.69 50.80 3.55
CA LYS A 222 -12.48 51.85 4.56
C LYS A 222 -12.47 53.29 4.00
N ILE A 223 -12.58 53.46 2.68
CA ILE A 223 -12.63 54.78 2.04
C ILE A 223 -14.07 55.31 2.10
N GLU A 224 -14.38 56.10 3.12
CA GLU A 224 -15.71 56.70 3.30
C GLU A 224 -15.87 57.99 2.47
N GLY A 225 -17.02 58.13 1.78
CA GLY A 225 -17.39 59.34 1.03
C GLY A 225 -18.28 59.08 -0.19
N TYR A 226 -18.82 60.15 -0.81
CA TYR A 226 -19.63 60.07 -2.04
C TYR A 226 -18.85 59.51 -3.24
N LEU A 227 -17.51 59.62 -3.21
CA LEU A 227 -16.58 59.02 -4.17
C LEU A 227 -16.20 57.55 -3.86
N GLY A 228 -16.72 56.97 -2.77
CA GLY A 228 -16.36 55.61 -2.33
C GLY A 228 -16.85 54.51 -3.28
N ALA A 229 -18.05 54.65 -3.86
CA ALA A 229 -18.62 53.65 -4.77
C ALA A 229 -17.79 53.43 -6.07
N PRO A 230 -17.39 54.47 -6.82
CA PRO A 230 -16.52 54.28 -7.99
C PRO A 230 -15.11 53.81 -7.61
N MET A 231 -14.58 54.23 -6.45
CA MET A 231 -13.26 53.78 -5.98
C MET A 231 -13.26 52.29 -5.60
N LEU A 232 -14.33 51.78 -5.00
CA LEU A 232 -14.49 50.36 -4.68
C LEU A 232 -14.51 49.51 -5.95
N PHE A 233 -15.18 49.96 -7.00
CA PHE A 233 -15.16 49.29 -8.31
C PHE A 233 -13.75 49.26 -8.93
N LEU A 234 -12.92 50.27 -8.67
CA LEU A 234 -11.52 50.25 -9.10
C LEU A 234 -10.67 49.26 -8.27
N VAL A 235 -10.99 49.05 -7.00
CA VAL A 235 -10.29 48.10 -6.10
C VAL A 235 -10.73 46.63 -6.33
N ILE A 236 -11.96 46.38 -6.77
CA ILE A 236 -12.45 45.02 -7.03
C ILE A 236 -11.74 44.37 -8.23
N ILE A 237 -11.32 45.17 -9.22
CA ILE A 237 -10.62 44.67 -10.42
C ILE A 237 -9.29 43.98 -10.06
N PRO A 238 -8.34 44.64 -9.35
CA PRO A 238 -7.11 43.98 -8.93
C PRO A 238 -7.36 42.87 -7.91
N PHE A 239 -8.39 42.98 -7.06
CA PHE A 239 -8.79 41.89 -6.17
C PHE A 239 -9.17 40.63 -6.96
N ALA A 240 -10.10 40.75 -7.90
CA ALA A 240 -10.56 39.65 -8.74
C ALA A 240 -9.41 39.04 -9.56
N PHE A 241 -8.53 39.88 -10.12
CA PHE A 241 -7.37 39.43 -10.87
C PHE A 241 -6.40 38.60 -10.01
N LEU A 242 -6.07 39.06 -8.80
CA LEU A 242 -5.19 38.35 -7.87
C LEU A 242 -5.82 37.05 -7.37
N THR A 243 -7.13 37.04 -7.09
CA THR A 243 -7.85 35.82 -6.71
C THR A 243 -7.82 34.78 -7.81
N VAL A 244 -8.07 35.15 -9.06
CA VAL A 244 -8.03 34.19 -10.19
C VAL A 244 -6.61 33.67 -10.42
N THR A 245 -5.61 34.55 -10.39
CA THR A 245 -4.24 34.18 -10.76
C THR A 245 -3.53 33.40 -9.66
N ILE A 246 -3.62 33.85 -8.41
CA ILE A 246 -2.87 33.26 -7.30
C ILE A 246 -3.68 32.14 -6.63
N LEU A 247 -4.89 32.45 -6.14
CA LEU A 247 -5.69 31.48 -5.38
C LEU A 247 -6.25 30.37 -6.29
N LEU A 248 -6.74 30.71 -7.48
CA LEU A 248 -7.41 29.73 -8.34
C LEU A 248 -6.43 28.97 -9.25
N LEU A 249 -5.55 29.67 -9.96
CA LEU A 249 -4.60 29.03 -10.87
C LEU A 249 -3.39 28.44 -10.14
N MET A 250 -2.59 29.26 -9.47
CA MET A 250 -1.31 28.82 -8.91
C MET A 250 -1.50 27.84 -7.75
N GLU A 251 -2.32 28.19 -6.75
CA GLU A 251 -2.59 27.31 -5.62
C GLU A 251 -3.45 26.10 -6.02
N GLY A 252 -4.43 26.28 -6.91
CA GLY A 252 -5.26 25.19 -7.43
C GLY A 252 -4.43 24.13 -8.16
N LEU A 253 -3.46 24.53 -8.99
CA LEU A 253 -2.53 23.62 -9.66
C LEU A 253 -1.64 22.88 -8.63
N SER A 254 -1.12 23.59 -7.63
CA SER A 254 -0.33 22.98 -6.55
C SER A 254 -1.14 21.93 -5.79
N ALA A 255 -2.39 22.24 -5.46
CA ALA A 255 -3.32 21.34 -4.81
C ALA A 255 -3.62 20.09 -5.64
N PHE A 256 -3.82 20.29 -6.95
CA PHE A 256 -4.03 19.20 -7.89
C PHE A 256 -2.82 18.25 -7.96
N LEU A 257 -1.59 18.78 -8.11
CA LEU A 257 -0.38 17.96 -8.18
C LEU A 257 -0.12 17.18 -6.88
N HIS A 258 -0.38 17.79 -5.72
CA HIS A 258 -0.29 17.09 -4.44
C HIS A 258 -1.33 15.97 -4.31
N THR A 259 -2.54 16.18 -4.82
CA THR A 259 -3.58 15.16 -4.87
C THR A 259 -3.23 14.03 -5.84
N LEU A 260 -2.67 14.35 -7.01
CA LEU A 260 -2.20 13.36 -7.99
C LEU A 260 -1.10 12.49 -7.38
N ARG A 261 -0.13 13.10 -6.69
CA ARG A 261 0.90 12.34 -5.95
C ARG A 261 0.28 11.40 -4.94
N LEU A 262 -0.68 11.89 -4.13
CA LEU A 262 -1.40 11.07 -3.15
C LEU A 262 -2.07 9.84 -3.79
N HIS A 263 -2.58 9.99 -5.01
CA HIS A 263 -3.16 8.86 -5.74
C HIS A 263 -2.09 7.90 -6.26
N TRP A 264 -1.01 8.42 -6.86
CA TRP A 264 0.01 7.58 -7.47
C TRP A 264 0.84 6.82 -6.43
N VAL A 265 1.35 7.52 -5.42
CA VAL A 265 2.27 6.93 -4.45
C VAL A 265 1.52 6.25 -3.32
N GLU A 266 0.51 6.89 -2.71
CA GLU A 266 -0.15 6.36 -1.52
C GLU A 266 -1.36 5.44 -1.81
N PHE A 267 -2.04 5.58 -2.96
CA PHE A 267 -3.21 4.76 -3.32
C PHE A 267 -2.88 3.61 -4.28
N GLN A 268 -2.22 3.89 -5.42
CA GLN A 268 -1.97 2.88 -6.46
C GLN A 268 -0.94 1.82 -6.03
N SER A 269 0.07 2.18 -5.22
CA SER A 269 1.11 1.26 -4.73
C SER A 269 0.59 0.01 -4.00
N LYS A 270 -0.68 0.01 -3.58
CA LYS A 270 -1.27 -1.09 -2.79
C LYS A 270 -1.89 -2.21 -3.62
N PHE A 271 -2.30 -1.93 -4.85
CA PHE A 271 -3.04 -2.89 -5.69
C PHE A 271 -2.50 -2.97 -7.11
N TYR A 272 -1.88 -1.90 -7.60
CA TYR A 272 -1.40 -1.78 -8.98
C TYR A 272 0.08 -2.16 -9.06
N LYS A 273 0.37 -3.32 -9.67
CA LYS A 273 1.74 -3.82 -9.87
C LYS A 273 2.43 -3.26 -11.12
N GLY A 274 1.67 -2.73 -12.09
CA GLY A 274 2.23 -1.99 -13.23
C GLY A 274 2.98 -2.81 -14.30
N GLU A 275 2.86 -4.13 -14.31
CA GLU A 275 3.63 -5.04 -15.20
C GLU A 275 2.99 -5.27 -16.58
N GLY A 276 2.15 -4.35 -17.07
CA GLY A 276 1.39 -4.52 -18.32
C GLY A 276 2.03 -3.83 -19.53
N ILE A 277 1.86 -4.42 -20.70
CA ILE A 277 2.08 -3.72 -21.98
C ILE A 277 0.82 -2.93 -22.37
N PRO A 278 0.94 -1.66 -22.80
CA PRO A 278 -0.19 -0.91 -23.29
C PRO A 278 -0.75 -1.58 -24.55
N PHE A 279 -2.06 -1.79 -24.59
CA PHE A 279 -2.72 -2.35 -25.76
C PHE A 279 -2.68 -1.34 -26.92
N GLN A 280 -1.90 -1.65 -27.96
CA GLN A 280 -1.92 -0.92 -29.22
C GLN A 280 -2.73 -1.74 -30.24
N PRO A 281 -3.98 -1.33 -30.55
CA PRO A 281 -4.75 -1.98 -31.60
C PRO A 281 -4.11 -1.69 -32.95
N PHE A 282 -4.18 -2.66 -33.87
CA PHE A 282 -3.89 -2.39 -35.26
C PHE A 282 -4.98 -1.47 -35.84
N SER A 283 -4.69 -0.17 -35.91
CA SER A 283 -5.61 0.86 -36.40
C SER A 283 -4.99 1.60 -37.57
N PHE A 284 -5.64 1.52 -38.73
CA PHE A 284 -5.20 2.24 -39.94
C PHE A 284 -5.13 3.75 -39.74
N LYS A 285 -5.95 4.32 -38.85
CA LYS A 285 -5.93 5.75 -38.53
C LYS A 285 -4.61 6.18 -37.87
N GLU A 286 -4.09 5.34 -36.97
CA GLU A 286 -2.85 5.62 -36.24
C GLU A 286 -1.61 5.47 -37.15
N ILE A 287 -1.66 4.54 -38.10
CA ILE A 287 -0.59 4.34 -39.11
C ILE A 287 -0.56 5.52 -40.09
N LEU A 288 -1.73 6.05 -40.47
CA LEU A 288 -1.83 7.20 -41.36
C LEU A 288 -1.32 8.48 -40.69
N GLU A 289 -1.67 8.74 -39.42
CA GLU A 289 -1.14 9.89 -38.67
C GLU A 289 0.38 9.83 -38.49
N LYS A 290 0.95 8.66 -38.13
CA LYS A 290 2.40 8.48 -37.99
C LYS A 290 3.18 8.52 -39.31
N GLY A 291 2.52 8.29 -40.44
CA GLY A 291 3.14 8.36 -41.78
C GLY A 291 3.19 9.77 -42.37
N PHE A 292 2.54 10.75 -41.74
CA PHE A 292 2.54 12.16 -42.15
C PHE A 292 3.46 13.05 -41.30
N GLU A 293 4.06 12.52 -40.22
CA GLU A 293 5.16 13.13 -39.45
C GLU A 293 6.53 12.69 -40.00
#